data_AF-A0A933G7N0-F1
#
_entry.id   AF-A0A933G7N0-F1
#
_cell.length_a   1.000
_cell.length_b   1.000
_cell.length_c   1.000
_cell.angle_alpha   90.00
_cell.angle_beta   90.00
_cell.angle_gamma   90.00
#
_symmetry.space_group_name_H-M   'P 1'
#
loop_
_entity.id
_entity.type
_entity.pdbx_description
1 polymer ?
#
loop_
_entity_poly.entity_id
_entity_poly.type
_entity_poly.pdbx_seq_one_letter_code
_entity_poly.pdbx_strand_id
1 'polypeptide(L)'
;MSKGVDPISPADITWCDDFDSYCDNNCGDACDPAWPAHSVWPGYPPSPDNLCDHGGLDPSGGPNDPSAEYFLQSYHWPLPTISNPAGMSNSAPGAWLTDVNPGGARWAGWDDNPGWTTTPYALRYKGFSNTNQYHTFSLEAAAGQRFPGSDALNGTDANPLTLRFWMNPAEGMNPVGVIDSPPILALYVELRMDNDHAPTDYVEKDCAPEVGMFPVVCQQRHHPAACPALSTATHASLAFGWLAPLDNNPCDVETGRKPTTYHAAVFDGLKWTQLFASMFAGQVGKFNWDSGQAYFEVKVKTSVVEIKQIAYVQDSVCLDPPYCDDMVLAYVLKTSTATVPRQYLGAFNRISIGAAPGCKLDQDGNCLGEPDVWRYAQDNSSLGWHHAYVDRPALLGGVGASSLGACCKADGSCSVETASACAAGAGVWRGINTTCDGSVCTGACCQAAGVCTQTLVNACPGNYRGIGTNCATPGICPCPTPFADYDMDGDVDMDDFAGFQRCLTITGGAILQGCECFDQDTSGTIDNTDIEKFALCATGKDVAWSPTVDCP
;
A
#
# COMPACT_ATOMS: atom_id res chain seq x y z
N MET A 1 14.08 -14.17 -30.07
CA MET A 1 14.98 -13.06 -29.66
C MET A 1 14.10 -11.88 -29.31
N SER A 2 13.76 -11.72 -28.03
CA SER A 2 12.98 -10.57 -27.54
C SER A 2 13.89 -9.34 -27.52
N LYS A 3 13.61 -8.34 -28.36
CA LYS A 3 14.24 -7.03 -28.22
C LYS A 3 13.75 -6.44 -26.90
N GLY A 4 14.68 -6.19 -25.98
CA GLY A 4 14.42 -5.38 -24.79
C GLY A 4 13.85 -4.04 -25.24
N VAL A 5 12.79 -3.60 -24.57
CA VAL A 5 12.27 -2.25 -24.74
C VAL A 5 13.21 -1.34 -23.97
N ASP A 6 13.84 -0.39 -24.66
CA ASP A 6 14.68 0.61 -24.01
C ASP A 6 13.85 1.41 -23.00
N PRO A 7 14.37 1.70 -21.78
CA PRO A 7 13.68 2.56 -20.84
C PRO A 7 13.51 3.96 -21.42
N ILE A 8 12.31 4.50 -21.24
CA ILE A 8 11.88 5.84 -21.66
C ILE A 8 12.86 6.89 -21.15
N SER A 9 13.34 7.78 -22.01
CA SER A 9 14.01 9.00 -21.57
C SER A 9 12.98 9.96 -21.00
N PRO A 10 13.21 10.64 -19.85
CA PRO A 10 12.31 11.68 -19.35
C PRO A 10 11.97 12.78 -20.36
N ALA A 11 12.78 12.94 -21.42
CA ALA A 11 12.55 13.87 -22.53
C ALA A 11 11.47 13.42 -23.53
N ASP A 12 11.07 12.13 -23.53
CA ASP A 12 10.12 11.56 -24.51
C ASP A 12 8.65 11.70 -24.06
N ILE A 13 8.39 12.39 -22.95
CA ILE A 13 7.04 12.67 -22.48
C ILE A 13 6.64 14.05 -22.98
N THR A 14 5.83 14.08 -24.04
CA THR A 14 5.15 15.32 -24.46
C THR A 14 4.00 15.59 -23.49
N TRP A 15 3.97 16.80 -22.93
CA TRP A 15 2.98 17.24 -21.95
C TRP A 15 2.01 18.21 -22.64
N CYS A 16 0.73 17.86 -22.63
CA CYS A 16 -0.35 18.83 -22.78
C CYS A 16 -1.05 18.89 -21.43
N ASP A 17 -0.98 20.04 -20.78
CA ASP A 17 -1.71 20.31 -19.57
C ASP A 17 -3.12 20.80 -19.94
N ASP A 18 -4.17 20.13 -19.47
CA ASP A 18 -5.54 20.68 -19.59
C ASP A 18 -5.70 21.95 -18.73
N PHE A 19 -4.80 22.22 -17.75
CA PHE A 19 -4.79 23.48 -17.01
C PHE A 19 -4.26 24.68 -17.81
N ASP A 20 -3.35 24.47 -18.76
CA ASP A 20 -2.90 25.58 -19.64
C ASP A 20 -4.02 26.04 -20.58
N SER A 21 -5.00 25.18 -20.87
CA SER A 21 -6.21 25.59 -21.59
C SER A 21 -7.11 26.55 -20.79
N TYR A 22 -6.94 26.61 -19.45
CA TYR A 22 -7.62 27.60 -18.60
C TYR A 22 -6.93 28.97 -18.66
N CYS A 23 -5.61 28.99 -18.91
CA CYS A 23 -4.86 30.23 -19.18
C CYS A 23 -5.19 30.77 -20.57
N ASP A 24 -5.32 29.91 -21.58
CA ASP A 24 -5.61 30.37 -22.95
C ASP A 24 -7.03 30.90 -23.15
N ASN A 25 -8.03 30.37 -22.43
CA ASN A 25 -9.41 30.83 -22.58
C ASN A 25 -9.78 32.08 -21.75
N ASN A 26 -8.96 32.46 -20.75
CA ASN A 26 -9.20 33.66 -19.92
C ASN A 26 -8.25 34.82 -20.24
N CYS A 27 -7.29 34.65 -21.14
CA CYS A 27 -6.51 35.75 -21.71
C CYS A 27 -7.31 36.46 -22.82
N GLY A 28 -8.43 37.08 -22.46
CA GLY A 28 -9.14 37.98 -23.36
C GLY A 28 -8.30 39.23 -23.63
N ASP A 29 -7.81 39.38 -24.87
CA ASP A 29 -7.21 40.58 -25.51
C ASP A 29 -6.12 41.39 -24.75
N ALA A 30 -5.70 40.96 -23.56
CA ALA A 30 -4.83 41.74 -22.66
C ALA A 30 -3.54 41.01 -22.27
N CYS A 31 -2.98 40.21 -23.19
CA CYS A 31 -1.58 39.82 -23.09
C CYS A 31 -0.71 41.05 -23.39
N ASP A 32 -0.34 41.77 -22.33
CA ASP A 32 0.72 42.77 -22.37
C ASP A 32 2.05 42.08 -22.77
N PRO A 33 2.65 42.39 -23.93
CA PRO A 33 3.91 41.78 -24.36
C PRO A 33 5.13 42.16 -23.49
N ALA A 34 4.94 42.93 -22.42
CA ALA A 34 6.01 43.38 -21.54
C ALA A 34 6.32 42.45 -20.34
N TRP A 35 5.59 41.36 -20.12
CA TRP A 35 5.95 40.39 -19.08
C TRP A 35 6.90 39.32 -19.64
N PRO A 36 8.17 39.23 -19.18
CA PRO A 36 9.09 38.21 -19.66
C PRO A 36 8.60 36.84 -19.18
N ALA A 37 8.66 35.85 -20.08
CA ALA A 37 8.41 34.44 -19.82
C ALA A 37 9.31 33.92 -18.67
N HIS A 38 8.87 34.08 -17.43
CA HIS A 38 9.52 33.60 -16.22
C HIS A 38 8.82 32.35 -15.70
N SER A 39 8.84 31.27 -16.47
CA SER A 39 8.54 29.92 -15.97
C SER A 39 9.17 28.84 -16.85
N VAL A 40 10.35 29.11 -17.40
CA VAL A 40 11.18 28.03 -17.98
C VAL A 40 11.89 27.33 -16.81
N TRP A 41 11.45 26.12 -16.49
CA TRP A 41 12.08 25.27 -15.48
C TRP A 41 13.57 25.03 -15.83
N PRO A 42 14.54 25.44 -14.99
CA PRO A 42 15.97 25.27 -15.29
C PRO A 42 16.34 23.78 -15.22
N GLY A 43 16.63 23.17 -16.38
CA GLY A 43 16.99 21.76 -16.50
C GLY A 43 16.33 21.00 -17.66
N TYR A 44 15.39 21.63 -18.37
CA TYR A 44 14.82 21.08 -19.59
C TYR A 44 15.68 21.46 -20.82
N PRO A 45 16.06 20.51 -21.69
CA PRO A 45 16.43 20.87 -23.06
C PRO A 45 15.20 21.46 -23.78
N PRO A 46 15.36 22.46 -24.65
CA PRO A 46 14.25 22.94 -25.46
C PRO A 46 13.68 21.78 -26.27
N SER A 47 12.38 21.52 -26.15
CA SER A 47 11.71 20.57 -27.04
C SER A 47 11.76 21.12 -28.47
N PRO A 48 12.13 20.33 -29.48
CA PRO A 48 11.74 20.64 -30.84
C PRO A 48 10.21 20.48 -30.92
N ASP A 49 9.57 21.51 -31.46
CA ASP A 49 8.16 21.58 -31.90
C ASP A 49 7.10 21.99 -30.87
N ASN A 50 6.71 23.26 -30.97
CA ASN A 50 5.37 23.78 -30.68
C ASN A 50 4.33 23.08 -31.57
N LEU A 51 3.94 21.85 -31.23
CA LEU A 51 2.86 21.12 -31.92
C LEU A 51 1.45 21.47 -31.41
N CYS A 52 1.30 22.59 -30.72
CA CYS A 52 0.02 23.28 -30.56
C CYS A 52 -0.01 24.54 -31.44
N ASP A 53 0.44 24.45 -32.69
CA ASP A 53 0.06 25.43 -33.71
C ASP A 53 -1.36 25.06 -34.15
N HIS A 54 -2.34 25.88 -33.76
CA HIS A 54 -3.69 25.82 -34.32
C HIS A 54 -3.58 26.13 -35.81
N GLY A 55 -3.36 25.08 -36.61
CA GLY A 55 -3.37 25.13 -38.05
C GLY A 55 -4.57 25.95 -38.51
N GLY A 56 -4.28 27.06 -39.18
CA GLY A 56 -5.28 27.94 -39.76
C GLY A 56 -6.31 27.12 -40.53
N LEU A 57 -7.58 27.45 -40.28
CA LEU A 57 -8.75 26.90 -40.96
C LEU A 57 -8.49 26.73 -42.46
N ASP A 58 -8.18 25.52 -42.92
CA ASP A 58 -8.29 25.13 -44.31
C ASP A 58 -9.77 24.80 -44.59
N PRO A 59 -10.48 25.59 -45.42
CA PRO A 59 -11.90 25.36 -45.70
C PRO A 59 -12.16 24.24 -46.72
N SER A 60 -11.15 23.51 -47.19
CA SER A 60 -11.32 22.53 -48.26
C SER A 60 -11.26 21.08 -47.78
N GLY A 61 -12.44 20.53 -47.50
CA GLY A 61 -12.63 19.17 -46.98
C GLY A 61 -12.03 18.05 -47.85
N GLY A 62 -11.42 17.09 -47.15
CA GLY A 62 -11.05 15.77 -47.65
C GLY A 62 -11.09 14.75 -46.49
N PRO A 63 -11.43 13.46 -46.74
CA PRO A 63 -11.80 12.53 -45.67
C PRO A 63 -10.61 11.72 -45.12
N ASN A 64 -10.67 11.48 -43.80
CA ASN A 64 -10.06 10.40 -43.01
C ASN A 64 -8.60 10.54 -42.52
N ASP A 65 -8.46 10.87 -41.23
CA ASP A 65 -7.52 10.20 -40.30
C ASP A 65 -8.25 9.95 -38.96
N PRO A 66 -8.56 8.69 -38.57
CA PRO A 66 -9.33 8.40 -37.37
C PRO A 66 -8.50 8.35 -36.07
N SER A 67 -7.28 8.92 -36.03
CA SER A 67 -6.41 8.83 -34.85
C SER A 67 -6.31 10.10 -33.98
N ALA A 68 -6.97 11.21 -34.35
CA ALA A 68 -6.83 12.50 -33.64
C ALA A 68 -8.15 13.15 -33.13
N GLU A 69 -9.34 12.60 -33.43
CA GLU A 69 -10.61 13.35 -33.27
C GLU A 69 -11.47 13.06 -32.02
N TYR A 70 -10.92 12.51 -30.93
CA TYR A 70 -11.69 12.30 -29.68
C TYR A 70 -11.16 13.08 -28.46
N PHE A 71 -10.44 14.18 -28.67
CA PHE A 71 -10.05 15.10 -27.59
C PHE A 71 -10.54 16.50 -27.91
N LEU A 72 -11.84 16.75 -27.73
CA LEU A 72 -12.44 18.08 -27.55
C LEU A 72 -13.93 17.87 -27.30
N GLN A 73 -14.32 17.63 -26.05
CA GLN A 73 -15.63 18.01 -25.49
C GLN A 73 -15.72 17.60 -24.01
N SER A 74 -14.99 18.29 -23.14
CA SER A 74 -15.47 18.57 -21.79
C SER A 74 -16.30 19.85 -21.87
N TYR A 75 -17.63 19.71 -21.96
CA TYR A 75 -18.54 20.82 -21.71
C TYR A 75 -18.37 21.25 -20.25
N HIS A 76 -17.68 22.35 -20.00
CA HIS A 76 -17.86 23.15 -18.80
C HIS A 76 -18.54 24.44 -19.22
N TRP A 77 -19.70 24.69 -18.59
CA TRP A 77 -20.58 25.80 -18.87
C TRP A 77 -19.82 27.11 -18.67
N PRO A 78 -19.75 28.02 -19.68
CA PRO A 78 -19.28 29.37 -19.43
C PRO A 78 -20.26 30.04 -18.46
N LEU A 79 -19.76 30.53 -17.33
CA LEU A 79 -20.44 31.61 -16.60
C LEU A 79 -20.39 32.84 -17.52
N PRO A 80 -21.51 33.32 -18.08
CA PRO A 80 -21.46 34.60 -18.76
C PRO A 80 -21.41 35.67 -17.66
N THR A 81 -20.28 36.37 -17.56
CA THR A 81 -20.20 37.68 -16.92
C THR A 81 -21.01 38.67 -17.77
N ILE A 82 -22.33 38.62 -17.66
CA ILE A 82 -23.19 39.72 -18.10
C ILE A 82 -22.97 40.84 -17.09
N SER A 83 -22.22 41.85 -17.51
CA SER A 83 -22.30 43.19 -16.93
C SER A 83 -23.77 43.62 -16.95
N ASN A 84 -24.39 43.69 -15.78
CA ASN A 84 -25.78 44.13 -15.67
C ASN A 84 -25.81 45.67 -15.75
N PRO A 85 -26.32 46.29 -16.83
CA PRO A 85 -26.55 47.72 -16.85
C PRO A 85 -27.86 47.99 -16.12
N ALA A 86 -27.75 48.72 -15.00
CA ALA A 86 -28.80 49.54 -14.37
C ALA A 86 -30.24 48.95 -14.28
N GLY A 87 -30.60 48.54 -13.05
CA GLY A 87 -31.95 48.79 -12.53
C GLY A 87 -32.97 47.66 -12.65
N MET A 88 -32.83 46.61 -11.83
CA MET A 88 -33.96 45.81 -11.38
C MET A 88 -33.83 45.47 -9.89
N SER A 89 -34.96 45.60 -9.19
CA SER A 89 -35.12 45.64 -7.73
C SER A 89 -34.86 44.31 -7.03
N ASN A 90 -34.25 44.42 -5.85
CA ASN A 90 -34.11 43.36 -4.85
C ASN A 90 -35.47 42.79 -4.42
N SER A 91 -35.69 41.50 -4.71
CA SER A 91 -36.57 40.61 -3.94
C SER A 91 -35.90 39.23 -3.87
N ALA A 92 -35.48 38.88 -2.65
CA ALA A 92 -34.68 37.74 -2.17
C ALA A 92 -35.21 36.32 -2.56
N PRO A 93 -34.54 35.18 -2.22
CA PRO A 93 -33.36 34.98 -1.35
C PRO A 93 -32.26 34.06 -1.91
N GLY A 94 -31.17 33.91 -1.14
CA GLY A 94 -29.98 33.13 -1.49
C GLY A 94 -30.25 31.65 -1.81
N ALA A 95 -29.64 31.21 -2.91
CA ALA A 95 -29.33 29.81 -3.19
C ALA A 95 -27.85 29.75 -3.61
N TRP A 96 -26.97 30.14 -2.68
CA TRP A 96 -25.62 29.60 -2.68
C TRP A 96 -25.75 28.16 -2.18
N LEU A 97 -25.15 27.21 -2.88
CA LEU A 97 -25.04 25.80 -2.50
C LEU A 97 -24.43 25.69 -1.09
N THR A 98 -25.28 25.85 -0.08
CA THR A 98 -25.02 25.67 1.35
C THR A 98 -25.52 24.31 1.82
N ASP A 99 -26.19 23.56 0.95
CA ASP A 99 -26.47 22.14 1.18
C ASP A 99 -25.31 21.30 0.62
N VAL A 100 -24.20 21.34 1.34
CA VAL A 100 -23.39 20.13 1.47
C VAL A 100 -24.31 19.15 2.20
N ASN A 101 -24.91 18.23 1.46
CA ASN A 101 -25.69 17.16 2.06
C ASN A 101 -24.81 16.47 3.13
N PRO A 102 -25.23 16.38 4.40
CA PRO A 102 -24.44 15.71 5.44
C PRO A 102 -24.20 14.22 5.13
N GLY A 103 -24.95 13.64 4.18
CA GLY A 103 -24.52 12.44 3.48
C GLY A 103 -23.50 12.80 2.40
N GLY A 104 -22.21 12.59 2.69
CA GLY A 104 -21.10 12.94 1.81
C GLY A 104 -21.39 12.67 0.33
N ALA A 105 -21.41 13.74 -0.47
CA ALA A 105 -21.48 13.62 -1.91
C ALA A 105 -20.16 13.00 -2.41
N ARG A 106 -20.09 11.66 -2.41
CA ARG A 106 -19.27 10.96 -3.38
C ARG A 106 -19.70 11.50 -4.74
N TRP A 107 -18.76 12.04 -5.51
CA TRP A 107 -19.06 12.52 -6.85
C TRP A 107 -19.40 11.28 -7.70
N ALA A 108 -20.69 10.97 -7.80
CA ALA A 108 -21.18 9.81 -8.54
C ALA A 108 -20.72 9.92 -10.00
N GLY A 109 -19.94 8.94 -10.45
CA GLY A 109 -19.40 8.87 -11.82
C GLY A 109 -17.87 8.91 -11.95
N TRP A 110 -17.14 9.07 -10.84
CA TRP A 110 -15.66 9.02 -10.83
C TRP A 110 -15.10 7.66 -10.43
N ASP A 111 -15.80 6.96 -9.53
CA ASP A 111 -15.52 5.56 -9.23
C ASP A 111 -15.60 4.75 -10.54
N ASP A 112 -14.60 3.91 -10.79
CA ASP A 112 -14.44 3.08 -12.00
C ASP A 112 -14.07 3.81 -13.31
N ASN A 113 -13.55 5.04 -13.25
CA ASN A 113 -12.91 5.65 -14.43
C ASN A 113 -11.73 4.77 -14.90
N PRO A 114 -11.75 4.24 -16.15
CA PRO A 114 -10.79 3.24 -16.61
C PRO A 114 -9.35 3.79 -16.79
N GLY A 115 -9.15 5.09 -16.63
CA GLY A 115 -7.88 5.75 -16.93
C GLY A 115 -7.54 5.69 -18.42
N TRP A 116 -6.46 6.37 -18.82
CA TRP A 116 -5.98 6.37 -20.20
C TRP A 116 -4.66 5.62 -20.28
N THR A 117 -4.56 4.67 -21.22
CA THR A 117 -3.31 3.94 -21.48
C THR A 117 -2.57 4.59 -22.64
N THR A 118 -1.30 4.97 -22.42
CA THR A 118 -0.43 5.54 -23.48
C THR A 118 0.83 4.69 -23.63
N THR A 119 1.36 4.49 -24.83
CA THR A 119 2.70 3.92 -25.02
C THR A 119 3.80 4.96 -24.79
N PRO A 120 4.92 4.61 -24.14
CA PRO A 120 5.18 3.39 -23.36
C PRO A 120 4.24 3.29 -22.14
N TYR A 121 3.63 2.11 -21.93
CA TYR A 121 2.44 1.88 -21.07
C TYR A 121 2.46 2.69 -19.77
N ALA A 122 1.77 3.82 -19.81
CA ALA A 122 1.45 4.68 -18.70
C ALA A 122 -0.07 4.68 -18.54
N LEU A 123 -0.55 4.40 -17.33
CA LEU A 123 -1.93 4.62 -16.96
C LEU A 123 -2.03 5.99 -16.30
N ARG A 124 -2.69 6.93 -16.97
CA ARG A 124 -2.89 8.29 -16.46
C ARG A 124 -4.33 8.48 -16.03
N TYR A 125 -4.52 9.06 -14.85
CA TYR A 125 -5.85 9.44 -14.39
C TYR A 125 -6.02 10.94 -14.47
N LYS A 126 -7.14 11.35 -15.09
CA LYS A 126 -7.60 12.73 -15.02
C LYS A 126 -8.32 12.87 -13.69
N GLY A 127 -7.79 13.67 -12.78
CA GLY A 127 -8.36 13.82 -11.44
C GLY A 127 -7.54 14.67 -10.51
N PHE A 128 -8.21 15.61 -9.86
CA PHE A 128 -7.71 16.24 -8.65
C PHE A 128 -8.45 15.60 -7.46
N SER A 129 -7.72 15.31 -6.39
CA SER A 129 -8.33 15.02 -5.08
C SER A 129 -7.89 16.07 -4.11
N ASN A 130 -8.81 16.58 -3.30
CA ASN A 130 -8.47 17.33 -2.10
C ASN A 130 -8.55 16.44 -0.85
N THR A 131 -8.26 17.01 0.31
CA THR A 131 -8.29 16.31 1.60
C THR A 131 -9.68 15.85 2.05
N ASN A 132 -10.75 16.33 1.41
CA ASN A 132 -12.13 15.94 1.72
C ASN A 132 -12.64 14.84 0.79
N GLN A 133 -11.80 14.38 -0.14
CA GLN A 133 -12.17 13.40 -1.15
C GLN A 133 -11.25 12.20 -1.04
N TYR A 134 -11.82 11.02 -1.28
CA TYR A 134 -11.10 9.78 -1.43
C TYR A 134 -11.61 9.09 -2.70
N HIS A 135 -10.85 9.22 -3.78
CA HIS A 135 -11.19 8.65 -5.08
C HIS A 135 -10.46 7.33 -5.26
N THR A 136 -11.16 6.32 -5.79
CA THR A 136 -10.58 5.01 -6.11
C THR A 136 -10.74 4.71 -7.58
N PHE A 137 -9.65 4.31 -8.23
CA PHE A 137 -9.64 3.91 -9.62
C PHE A 137 -9.24 2.44 -9.74
N SER A 138 -9.95 1.69 -10.57
CA SER A 138 -9.60 0.30 -10.90
C SER A 138 -8.41 0.25 -11.87
N LEU A 139 -7.54 -0.73 -11.68
CA LEU A 139 -6.43 -1.06 -12.56
C LEU A 139 -6.74 -2.28 -13.46
N GLU A 140 -7.84 -2.98 -13.22
CA GLU A 140 -8.10 -4.32 -13.79
C GLU A 140 -8.15 -4.31 -15.32
N ALA A 141 -8.90 -3.38 -15.91
CA ALA A 141 -9.02 -3.25 -17.36
C ALA A 141 -7.67 -2.91 -18.00
N ALA A 142 -6.91 -1.98 -17.40
CA ALA A 142 -5.60 -1.58 -17.89
C ALA A 142 -4.57 -2.72 -17.75
N ALA A 143 -4.61 -3.47 -16.64
CA ALA A 143 -3.77 -4.64 -16.42
C ALA A 143 -4.06 -5.72 -17.46
N GLY A 144 -5.33 -6.06 -17.71
CA GLY A 144 -5.72 -7.09 -18.68
C GLY A 144 -5.42 -6.71 -20.13
N GLN A 145 -5.54 -5.42 -20.48
CA GLN A 145 -5.11 -4.92 -21.80
C GLN A 145 -3.61 -5.08 -22.01
N ARG A 146 -2.80 -4.75 -21.00
CA ARG A 146 -1.33 -4.82 -21.10
C ARG A 146 -0.81 -6.25 -21.00
N PHE A 147 -1.36 -7.02 -20.08
CA PHE A 147 -0.95 -8.37 -19.71
C PHE A 147 -2.18 -9.28 -19.78
N PRO A 148 -2.45 -9.91 -20.94
CA PRO A 148 -3.62 -10.76 -21.12
C PRO A 148 -3.75 -11.81 -20.01
N GLY A 149 -4.93 -11.85 -19.36
CA GLY A 149 -5.22 -12.75 -18.22
C GLY A 149 -4.84 -12.19 -16.85
N SER A 150 -4.32 -10.96 -16.77
CA SER A 150 -4.08 -10.25 -15.51
C SER A 150 -5.21 -9.26 -15.22
N ASP A 151 -5.49 -9.03 -13.95
CA ASP A 151 -6.41 -8.01 -13.43
C ASP A 151 -5.72 -7.13 -12.36
N ALA A 152 -4.45 -7.37 -12.08
CA ALA A 152 -3.64 -6.62 -11.14
C ALA A 152 -2.24 -6.38 -11.72
N LEU A 153 -1.50 -5.49 -11.08
CA LEU A 153 -0.11 -5.16 -11.41
C LEU A 153 0.77 -5.36 -10.19
N ASN A 154 1.96 -5.92 -10.36
CA ASN A 154 2.97 -6.00 -9.30
C ASN A 154 4.32 -5.44 -9.79
N GLY A 155 5.12 -4.96 -8.84
CA GLY A 155 6.49 -4.52 -9.07
C GLY A 155 7.49 -5.63 -8.78
N THR A 156 8.49 -5.77 -9.65
CA THR A 156 9.63 -6.69 -9.49
C THR A 156 10.94 -5.93 -9.65
N ASP A 157 12.08 -6.52 -9.28
CA ASP A 157 13.37 -5.87 -9.49
C ASP A 157 13.69 -5.65 -10.98
N ALA A 158 13.29 -6.59 -11.83
CA ALA A 158 13.49 -6.51 -13.28
C ALA A 158 12.50 -5.56 -13.97
N ASN A 159 11.27 -5.48 -13.46
CA ASN A 159 10.20 -4.63 -13.98
C ASN A 159 9.50 -3.95 -12.80
N PRO A 160 10.05 -2.83 -12.28
CA PRO A 160 9.45 -2.12 -11.17
C PRO A 160 8.12 -1.49 -11.59
N LEU A 161 7.15 -1.48 -10.67
CA LEU A 161 5.91 -0.73 -10.84
C LEU A 161 6.17 0.68 -10.32
N THR A 162 6.15 1.66 -11.21
CA THR A 162 6.51 3.05 -10.91
C THR A 162 5.28 3.94 -10.88
N LEU A 163 4.97 4.50 -9.71
CA LEU A 163 3.93 5.50 -9.51
C LEU A 163 4.57 6.90 -9.50
N ARG A 164 4.05 7.82 -10.31
CA ARG A 164 4.46 9.23 -10.36
C ARG A 164 3.26 10.11 -10.08
N PHE A 165 3.44 11.16 -9.31
CA PHE A 165 2.38 12.14 -9.05
C PHE A 165 2.99 13.44 -8.53
N TRP A 166 2.19 14.50 -8.61
CA TRP A 166 2.48 15.79 -8.03
C TRP A 166 1.59 16.03 -6.82
N MET A 167 2.13 16.71 -5.83
CA MET A 167 1.38 17.19 -4.68
C MET A 167 1.58 18.68 -4.52
N ASN A 168 0.49 19.41 -4.33
CA ASN A 168 0.48 20.86 -4.18
C ASN A 168 -0.41 21.28 -2.99
N PRO A 169 0.09 21.96 -1.95
CA PRO A 169 -0.70 22.60 -0.92
C PRO A 169 -1.38 23.78 -1.60
N ALA A 170 -2.61 24.06 -1.22
CA ALA A 170 -3.35 25.19 -1.78
C ALA A 170 -2.48 26.45 -1.82
N GLU A 171 -2.44 27.05 -3.01
CA GLU A 171 -1.90 28.39 -3.25
C GLU A 171 -2.54 29.35 -2.25
N GLY A 172 -1.72 29.92 -1.36
CA GLY A 172 -2.21 30.73 -0.24
C GLY A 172 -1.48 30.49 1.07
N MET A 173 -0.62 29.47 1.15
CA MET A 173 0.42 29.42 2.19
C MET A 173 1.42 30.54 1.92
N ASN A 174 1.07 31.75 2.35
CA ASN A 174 1.99 32.87 2.36
C ASN A 174 3.18 32.48 3.24
N PRO A 175 4.41 32.37 2.70
CA PRO A 175 5.59 31.98 3.48
C PRO A 175 5.93 33.00 4.59
N VAL A 176 5.23 34.13 4.62
CA VAL A 176 5.49 35.26 5.51
C VAL A 176 4.40 35.37 6.59
N GLY A 177 4.42 34.44 7.56
CA GLY A 177 4.32 34.85 8.96
C GLY A 177 3.00 34.72 9.75
N VAL A 178 1.85 34.32 9.20
CA VAL A 178 0.60 34.32 10.02
C VAL A 178 -0.39 33.19 9.66
N ILE A 179 0.06 31.93 9.63
CA ILE A 179 -0.88 30.81 9.67
C ILE A 179 -0.62 30.01 10.95
N ASP A 180 -1.41 30.35 11.98
CA ASP A 180 -1.43 29.70 13.31
C ASP A 180 -2.24 28.38 13.30
N SER A 181 -2.61 27.89 12.12
CA SER A 181 -3.38 26.68 11.95
C SER A 181 -2.51 25.65 11.22
N PRO A 182 -1.89 24.69 11.92
CA PRO A 182 -1.21 23.59 11.26
C PRO A 182 -2.23 22.88 10.36
N PRO A 183 -1.96 22.73 9.05
CA PRO A 183 -2.85 22.00 8.18
C PRO A 183 -2.92 20.55 8.66
N ILE A 184 -4.06 20.11 9.18
CA ILE A 184 -4.31 18.70 9.53
C ILE A 184 -4.58 17.95 8.21
N LEU A 185 -3.57 17.95 7.33
CA LEU A 185 -3.66 17.37 6.00
C LEU A 185 -3.21 15.92 6.10
N ALA A 186 -4.17 15.03 5.88
CA ALA A 186 -3.92 13.68 5.41
C ALA A 186 -4.20 13.69 3.90
N LEU A 187 -3.17 13.50 3.09
CA LEU A 187 -3.33 13.36 1.65
C LEU A 187 -2.26 12.40 1.14
N TYR A 188 -2.68 11.31 0.51
CA TYR A 188 -1.77 10.34 -0.04
C TYR A 188 -2.31 9.71 -1.31
N VAL A 189 -1.39 9.06 -2.02
CA VAL A 189 -1.70 8.13 -3.10
C VAL A 189 -1.44 6.73 -2.59
N GLU A 190 -2.37 5.83 -2.85
CA GLU A 190 -2.37 4.47 -2.37
C GLU A 190 -2.48 3.49 -3.53
N LEU A 191 -1.62 2.47 -3.54
CA LEU A 191 -1.79 1.28 -4.35
C LEU A 191 -2.34 0.19 -3.44
N ARG A 192 -3.46 -0.42 -3.81
CA ARG A 192 -4.09 -1.44 -2.96
C ARG A 192 -4.71 -2.58 -3.75
N MET A 193 -4.96 -3.66 -3.04
CA MET A 193 -5.66 -4.83 -3.52
C MET A 193 -7.07 -4.87 -2.96
N ASP A 194 -8.04 -5.05 -3.84
CA ASP A 194 -9.47 -5.15 -3.54
C ASP A 194 -9.94 -4.00 -2.64
N ASN A 195 -10.51 -4.31 -1.48
CA ASN A 195 -11.02 -3.33 -0.52
C ASN A 195 -10.07 -3.16 0.68
N ASP A 196 -8.86 -3.70 0.65
CA ASP A 196 -7.89 -3.43 1.71
C ASP A 196 -7.36 -2.01 1.60
N HIS A 197 -6.86 -1.47 2.71
CA HIS A 197 -6.42 -0.10 2.84
C HIS A 197 -5.25 0.04 3.81
N ALA A 198 -4.47 1.10 3.64
CA ALA A 198 -3.55 1.58 4.65
C ALA A 198 -4.35 2.16 5.83
N PRO A 199 -4.40 1.49 6.99
CA PRO A 199 -5.26 1.89 8.10
C PRO A 199 -4.83 3.24 8.64
N THR A 200 -5.81 4.13 8.86
CA THR A 200 -5.60 5.44 9.48
C THR A 200 -6.37 5.55 10.79
N ASP A 201 -6.52 4.43 11.50
CA ASP A 201 -7.18 4.45 12.80
C ASP A 201 -6.38 5.29 13.80
N TYR A 202 -7.07 6.13 14.56
CA TYR A 202 -6.45 7.19 15.32
C TYR A 202 -7.01 7.32 16.74
N VAL A 203 -6.20 7.90 17.61
CA VAL A 203 -6.65 8.43 18.90
C VAL A 203 -6.61 9.96 18.85
N GLU A 204 -7.48 10.62 19.60
CA GLU A 204 -7.41 12.06 19.75
C GLU A 204 -6.54 12.43 20.94
N LYS A 205 -5.67 13.42 20.74
CA LYS A 205 -4.80 13.98 21.77
C LYS A 205 -5.21 15.42 22.06
N ASP A 206 -5.56 15.71 23.30
CA ASP A 206 -5.87 17.06 23.75
C ASP A 206 -4.58 17.89 23.83
N CYS A 207 -4.49 18.94 23.01
CA CYS A 207 -3.32 19.81 22.91
C CYS A 207 -3.49 21.18 23.58
N ALA A 208 -4.33 21.22 24.63
CA ALA A 208 -4.73 22.39 25.41
C ALA A 208 -6.04 23.04 24.92
N PRO A 209 -6.76 23.77 25.82
CA PRO A 209 -8.12 24.24 25.57
C PRO A 209 -8.28 25.15 24.35
N GLU A 210 -7.20 25.80 23.93
CA GLU A 210 -7.19 26.81 22.86
C GLU A 210 -6.90 26.21 21.48
N VAL A 211 -6.24 25.04 21.41
CA VAL A 211 -5.79 24.41 20.16
C VAL A 211 -6.68 23.23 19.74
N GLY A 212 -7.36 22.60 20.70
CA GLY A 212 -8.31 21.51 20.45
C GLY A 212 -7.67 20.11 20.40
N MET A 213 -8.44 19.15 19.90
CA MET A 213 -8.11 17.73 19.88
C MET A 213 -7.41 17.33 18.58
N PHE A 214 -6.16 16.88 18.61
CA PHE A 214 -5.47 16.47 17.40
C PHE A 214 -5.55 14.96 17.21
N PRO A 215 -5.93 14.49 16.02
CA PRO A 215 -5.89 13.07 15.72
C PRO A 215 -4.43 12.60 15.53
N VAL A 216 -4.14 11.41 16.07
CA VAL A 216 -2.84 10.74 15.92
C VAL A 216 -3.06 9.33 15.43
N VAL A 217 -2.54 9.02 14.24
CA VAL A 217 -2.65 7.69 13.64
C VAL A 217 -1.88 6.69 14.49
N CYS A 218 -2.53 5.60 14.85
CA CYS A 218 -1.95 4.62 15.74
C CYS A 218 -1.07 3.62 15.00
N GLN A 219 -1.39 3.23 13.76
CA GLN A 219 -0.63 2.26 12.97
C GLN A 219 0.72 2.80 12.46
N GLN A 220 1.60 3.24 13.35
CA GLN A 220 2.89 3.84 13.00
C GLN A 220 4.07 3.16 13.68
N ARG A 221 5.25 3.25 13.06
CA ARG A 221 6.48 2.61 13.53
C ARG A 221 6.92 3.10 14.90
N HIS A 222 6.75 4.39 15.16
CA HIS A 222 6.92 5.00 16.46
C HIS A 222 5.55 5.50 16.89
N HIS A 223 4.77 4.72 17.64
CA HIS A 223 3.41 5.11 18.03
C HIS A 223 3.39 5.81 19.39
N PRO A 224 2.43 6.72 19.64
CA PRO A 224 2.24 7.33 20.94
C PRO A 224 1.87 6.27 21.97
N ALA A 225 2.28 6.50 23.22
CA ALA A 225 1.94 5.61 24.34
C ALA A 225 0.42 5.44 24.57
N ALA A 226 -0.40 6.35 24.04
CA ALA A 226 -1.86 6.30 24.15
C ALA A 226 -2.53 5.37 23.12
N CYS A 227 -1.78 4.89 22.10
CA CYS A 227 -2.35 4.01 21.10
C CYS A 227 -2.49 2.58 21.63
N PRO A 228 -3.62 1.90 21.33
CA PRO A 228 -3.79 0.50 21.67
C PRO A 228 -2.84 -0.39 20.87
N ALA A 229 -2.78 -1.68 21.22
CA ALA A 229 -1.98 -2.65 20.49
C ALA A 229 -2.40 -2.68 19.00
N LEU A 230 -1.42 -2.42 18.13
CA LEU A 230 -1.63 -2.27 16.70
C LEU A 230 -1.82 -3.62 16.01
N SER A 231 -2.48 -3.59 14.85
CA SER A 231 -2.55 -4.75 13.97
C SER A 231 -1.14 -5.20 13.57
N THR A 232 -0.88 -6.50 13.69
CA THR A 232 0.31 -7.16 13.16
C THR A 232 0.05 -7.80 11.80
N ALA A 233 -1.18 -7.71 11.29
CA ALA A 233 -1.53 -8.21 9.99
C ALA A 233 -0.95 -7.31 8.90
N THR A 234 -0.37 -7.94 7.88
CA THR A 234 0.04 -7.24 6.67
C THR A 234 -1.20 -6.90 5.85
N HIS A 235 -1.38 -5.62 5.56
CA HIS A 235 -2.40 -5.09 4.68
C HIS A 235 -1.94 -5.13 3.23
N ALA A 236 -2.84 -5.47 2.31
CA ALA A 236 -2.63 -5.50 0.88
C ALA A 236 -2.64 -4.10 0.25
N SER A 237 -1.87 -3.18 0.84
CA SER A 237 -1.79 -1.78 0.45
C SER A 237 -0.38 -1.21 0.64
N LEU A 238 0.00 -0.26 -0.21
CA LEU A 238 1.14 0.64 -0.05
C LEU A 238 0.65 2.07 -0.29
N ALA A 239 0.97 2.98 0.62
CA ALA A 239 0.52 4.37 0.51
C ALA A 239 1.66 5.36 0.74
N PHE A 240 1.59 6.49 0.04
CA PHE A 240 2.65 7.50 -0.02
C PHE A 240 2.04 8.88 -0.04
N GLY A 241 2.44 9.73 0.89
CA GLY A 241 1.91 11.09 0.92
C GLY A 241 2.22 11.79 2.22
N TRP A 242 1.32 12.66 2.64
CA TRP A 242 1.52 13.64 3.69
C TRP A 242 0.54 13.31 4.78
N LEU A 243 1.08 13.00 5.94
CA LEU A 243 0.31 12.56 7.09
C LEU A 243 0.85 13.27 8.30
N ALA A 244 0.43 14.52 8.46
CA ALA A 244 0.64 15.27 9.69
C ALA A 244 0.20 14.52 10.96
N PRO A 245 -0.89 13.70 10.93
CA PRO A 245 -1.31 12.91 12.09
C PRO A 245 -0.35 11.80 12.54
N LEU A 246 0.78 11.60 11.86
CA LEU A 246 1.84 10.70 12.33
C LEU A 246 2.79 11.37 13.33
N ASP A 247 2.60 12.66 13.63
CA ASP A 247 3.37 13.30 14.69
C ASP A 247 3.05 12.65 16.05
N ASN A 248 4.07 12.15 16.74
CA ASN A 248 3.91 11.53 18.06
C ASN A 248 3.58 12.56 19.14
N ASN A 249 3.90 13.82 18.91
CA ASN A 249 3.57 14.89 19.82
C ASN A 249 2.95 16.08 19.08
N PRO A 250 1.69 15.96 18.60
CA PRO A 250 1.02 17.07 17.91
C PRO A 250 0.79 18.29 18.82
N CYS A 251 1.06 18.17 20.13
CA CYS A 251 0.88 19.22 21.13
C CYS A 251 2.17 19.96 21.48
N ASP A 252 3.31 19.72 20.81
CA ASP A 252 4.59 20.36 21.14
C ASP A 252 4.71 21.86 20.77
N VAL A 253 3.57 22.53 20.59
CA VAL A 253 3.41 23.97 20.28
C VAL A 253 4.15 24.87 21.27
N GLU A 254 4.33 24.43 22.51
CA GLU A 254 5.03 25.11 23.60
C GLU A 254 6.51 25.35 23.31
N THR A 255 7.11 24.57 22.40
CA THR A 255 8.50 24.73 21.95
C THR A 255 8.64 25.56 20.68
N GLY A 256 7.54 26.11 20.16
CA GLY A 256 7.48 26.78 18.86
C GLY A 256 7.59 25.82 17.67
N ARG A 257 7.67 24.51 17.93
CA ARG A 257 7.45 23.48 16.92
C ARG A 257 5.95 23.37 16.69
N LYS A 258 5.54 23.68 15.47
CA LYS A 258 4.21 23.32 14.97
C LYS A 258 4.25 21.81 14.66
N PRO A 259 3.11 21.08 14.69
CA PRO A 259 3.03 19.75 14.12
C PRO A 259 3.78 19.76 12.81
N THR A 260 4.75 18.86 12.64
CA THR A 260 5.68 18.93 11.51
C THR A 260 4.97 18.44 10.23
N THR A 261 4.02 19.25 9.75
CA THR A 261 3.05 19.04 8.67
C THR A 261 3.67 18.83 7.28
N TYR A 262 4.99 18.67 7.21
CA TYR A 262 5.73 18.70 5.96
C TYR A 262 6.55 17.44 5.70
N HIS A 263 6.36 16.38 6.49
CA HIS A 263 7.05 15.13 6.25
C HIS A 263 6.20 14.21 5.38
N ALA A 264 6.76 13.82 4.25
CA ALA A 264 6.23 12.69 3.52
C ALA A 264 6.31 11.43 4.41
N ALA A 265 5.32 10.56 4.26
CA ALA A 265 5.18 9.32 4.98
C ALA A 265 4.87 8.19 3.99
N VAL A 266 5.24 6.99 4.41
CA VAL A 266 5.01 5.75 3.68
C VAL A 266 4.30 4.74 4.57
N PHE A 267 3.31 4.06 4.01
CA PHE A 267 2.78 2.81 4.53
C PHE A 267 3.41 1.65 3.77
N ASP A 268 4.13 0.78 4.46
CA ASP A 268 4.90 -0.32 3.85
C ASP A 268 4.11 -1.63 3.69
N GLY A 269 2.81 -1.60 4.00
CA GLY A 269 1.94 -2.78 4.12
C GLY A 269 1.73 -3.22 5.56
N LEU A 270 2.46 -2.66 6.52
CA LEU A 270 2.26 -2.96 7.94
C LEU A 270 2.19 -1.70 8.80
N LYS A 271 3.11 -0.75 8.62
CA LYS A 271 3.17 0.47 9.45
C LYS A 271 3.41 1.72 8.62
N TRP A 272 2.78 2.80 9.06
CA TRP A 272 3.14 4.14 8.64
C TRP A 272 4.49 4.54 9.24
N THR A 273 5.33 5.16 8.41
CA THR A 273 6.62 5.69 8.82
C THR A 273 6.82 7.06 8.18
N GLN A 274 7.06 8.09 8.99
CA GLN A 274 7.49 9.40 8.50
C GLN A 274 8.92 9.30 7.95
N LEU A 275 9.16 9.90 6.78
CA LEU A 275 10.43 9.85 6.06
C LEU A 275 11.44 10.91 6.59
N PHE A 276 11.70 10.90 7.90
CA PHE A 276 12.76 11.74 8.49
C PHE A 276 14.14 11.33 7.99
N ALA A 277 15.11 12.24 8.06
CA ALA A 277 16.49 11.94 7.68
C ALA A 277 17.01 10.70 8.42
N SER A 278 17.68 9.82 7.68
CA SER A 278 18.28 8.58 8.21
C SER A 278 17.31 7.55 8.80
N MET A 279 16.00 7.62 8.50
CA MET A 279 15.03 6.61 8.94
C MET A 279 15.26 5.25 8.27
N PHE A 280 15.69 5.27 7.02
CA PHE A 280 16.03 4.08 6.26
C PHE A 280 17.52 4.07 5.87
N ALA A 281 18.10 2.87 5.76
CA ALA A 281 19.47 2.72 5.30
C ALA A 281 19.63 3.28 3.89
N GLY A 282 20.63 4.13 3.68
CA GLY A 282 20.89 4.77 2.39
C GLY A 282 19.94 5.92 2.03
N GLN A 283 19.09 6.37 2.96
CA GLN A 283 18.24 7.53 2.74
C GLN A 283 19.09 8.81 2.58
N VAL A 284 18.76 9.62 1.58
CA VAL A 284 19.42 10.89 1.25
C VAL A 284 18.40 12.02 1.30
N GLY A 285 18.82 13.17 1.82
CA GLY A 285 17.99 14.37 1.91
C GLY A 285 16.97 14.31 3.05
N LYS A 286 16.10 15.32 3.07
CA LYS A 286 14.97 15.41 3.99
C LYS A 286 13.72 15.37 3.12
N PHE A 287 12.79 14.47 3.42
CA PHE A 287 11.47 14.48 2.77
C PHE A 287 10.61 15.57 3.41
N ASN A 288 11.18 16.77 3.52
CA ASN A 288 10.52 17.98 3.97
C ASN A 288 10.16 18.83 2.77
N TRP A 289 9.33 19.82 3.03
CA TRP A 289 8.93 20.81 2.04
C TRP A 289 8.50 22.06 2.73
N ASP A 290 9.01 23.16 2.24
CA ASP A 290 8.75 24.44 2.87
C ASP A 290 7.76 25.27 2.03
N SER A 291 7.62 24.98 0.73
CA SER A 291 6.67 25.67 -0.17
C SER A 291 6.60 25.06 -1.57
N GLY A 292 5.49 25.28 -2.28
CA GLY A 292 5.39 25.07 -3.74
C GLY A 292 4.83 23.70 -4.09
N GLN A 293 5.27 23.09 -5.19
CA GLN A 293 4.87 21.74 -5.61
C GLN A 293 5.94 20.70 -5.27
N ALA A 294 5.53 19.47 -4.99
CA ALA A 294 6.42 18.33 -4.77
C ALA A 294 6.09 17.22 -5.78
N TYR A 295 7.10 16.78 -6.51
CA TYR A 295 7.02 15.63 -7.39
C TYR A 295 7.48 14.37 -6.66
N PHE A 296 6.70 13.31 -6.77
CA PHE A 296 7.03 11.99 -6.24
C PHE A 296 7.20 11.00 -7.39
N GLU A 297 8.25 10.19 -7.29
CA GLU A 297 8.43 8.95 -8.05
C GLU A 297 8.64 7.81 -7.07
N VAL A 298 7.72 6.85 -7.07
CA VAL A 298 7.70 5.69 -6.18
C VAL A 298 7.86 4.44 -7.03
N LYS A 299 8.94 3.67 -6.83
CA LYS A 299 9.21 2.42 -7.53
C LYS A 299 9.01 1.24 -6.59
N VAL A 300 7.93 0.50 -6.80
CA VAL A 300 7.69 -0.76 -6.11
C VAL A 300 8.49 -1.87 -6.79
N LYS A 301 9.34 -2.54 -6.01
CA LYS A 301 10.14 -3.71 -6.41
C LYS A 301 9.67 -4.96 -5.65
N THR A 302 10.41 -6.05 -5.80
CA THR A 302 10.07 -7.34 -5.18
C THR A 302 9.97 -7.23 -3.66
N SER A 303 10.99 -6.65 -3.01
CA SER A 303 11.12 -6.61 -1.55
C SER A 303 11.31 -5.21 -0.96
N VAL A 304 11.37 -4.19 -1.81
CA VAL A 304 11.58 -2.80 -1.39
C VAL A 304 10.71 -1.84 -2.21
N VAL A 305 10.54 -0.63 -1.69
CA VAL A 305 10.00 0.51 -2.41
C VAL A 305 11.05 1.62 -2.41
N GLU A 306 11.43 2.09 -3.60
CA GLU A 306 12.32 3.25 -3.74
C GLU A 306 11.47 4.49 -3.93
N ILE A 307 11.63 5.47 -3.05
CA ILE A 307 10.88 6.72 -3.08
C ILE A 307 11.86 7.82 -3.44
N LYS A 308 11.51 8.63 -4.44
CA LYS A 308 12.20 9.85 -4.81
C LYS A 308 11.22 11.02 -4.72
N GLN A 309 11.58 12.02 -3.93
CA GLN A 309 10.88 13.30 -3.88
C GLN A 309 11.76 14.36 -4.52
N ILE A 310 11.17 15.21 -5.35
CA ILE A 310 11.78 16.45 -5.84
C ILE A 310 10.86 17.59 -5.40
N ALA A 311 11.36 18.48 -4.54
CA ALA A 311 10.55 19.59 -4.01
C ALA A 311 11.39 20.85 -3.84
N TYR A 312 10.73 22.00 -3.85
CA TYR A 312 11.35 23.25 -3.44
C TYR A 312 11.50 23.29 -1.93
N VAL A 313 12.73 23.53 -1.48
CA VAL A 313 13.06 23.69 -0.07
C VAL A 313 13.61 25.10 0.09
N GLN A 314 13.21 25.75 1.17
CA GLN A 314 13.72 27.06 1.52
C GLN A 314 15.13 26.86 2.06
N ASP A 315 16.13 27.25 1.27
CA ASP A 315 17.54 27.15 1.66
C ASP A 315 18.11 28.55 1.78
N SER A 316 18.93 28.75 2.81
CA SER A 316 19.61 30.01 3.02
C SER A 316 20.81 30.05 2.07
N VAL A 317 20.69 30.77 0.98
CA VAL A 317 21.77 30.85 -0.02
C VAL A 317 22.54 32.15 0.17
N CYS A 318 23.86 32.03 0.24
CA CYS A 318 24.77 33.17 0.25
C CYS A 318 24.92 33.69 -1.18
N LEU A 319 24.42 34.91 -1.43
CA LEU A 319 24.46 35.50 -2.77
C LEU A 319 25.85 36.00 -3.17
N ASP A 320 26.73 36.32 -2.20
CA ASP A 320 28.08 36.86 -2.46
C ASP A 320 29.18 36.18 -1.62
N PRO A 321 29.63 34.97 -2.01
CA PRO A 321 30.77 34.33 -1.36
C PRO A 321 32.06 35.13 -1.65
N PRO A 322 32.90 35.49 -0.65
CA PRO A 322 32.98 34.93 0.72
C PRO A 322 32.27 35.74 1.82
N TYR A 323 31.61 36.85 1.51
CA TYR A 323 30.98 37.75 2.49
C TYR A 323 29.48 37.43 2.62
N CYS A 324 29.16 36.41 3.40
CA CYS A 324 27.77 35.95 3.61
C CYS A 324 27.02 36.77 4.68
N ASP A 325 27.15 38.10 4.66
CA ASP A 325 26.42 38.97 5.60
C ASP A 325 24.93 39.08 5.21
N ASP A 326 24.58 38.84 3.94
CA ASP A 326 23.21 38.80 3.43
C ASP A 326 22.82 37.36 3.01
N MET A 327 22.13 36.62 3.89
CA MET A 327 21.47 35.37 3.51
C MET A 327 20.10 35.69 2.91
N VAL A 328 19.87 35.29 1.66
CA VAL A 328 18.55 35.38 1.03
C VAL A 328 17.89 34.01 1.06
N LEU A 329 16.62 33.98 1.44
CA LEU A 329 15.79 32.77 1.36
C LEU A 329 15.53 32.49 -0.12
N ALA A 330 16.19 31.46 -0.65
CA ALA A 330 15.99 31.02 -2.02
C ALA A 330 15.32 29.65 -2.02
N TYR A 331 14.37 29.46 -2.94
CA TYR A 331 13.76 28.17 -3.17
C TYR A 331 14.66 27.34 -4.07
N VAL A 332 15.29 26.32 -3.49
CA VAL A 332 16.19 25.42 -4.21
C VAL A 332 15.48 24.09 -4.40
N LEU A 333 15.54 23.55 -5.62
CA LEU A 333 15.03 22.22 -5.90
C LEU A 333 15.95 21.19 -5.22
N LYS A 334 15.42 20.45 -4.24
CA LYS A 334 16.13 19.36 -3.57
C LYS A 334 15.55 18.03 -3.99
N THR A 335 16.42 17.04 -4.12
CA THR A 335 16.03 15.65 -4.32
C THR A 335 16.28 14.87 -3.04
N SER A 336 15.27 14.16 -2.57
CA SER A 336 15.35 13.24 -1.43
C SER A 336 15.02 11.83 -1.91
N THR A 337 15.74 10.83 -1.41
CA THR A 337 15.55 9.43 -1.80
C THR A 337 15.56 8.51 -0.59
N ALA A 338 14.71 7.49 -0.58
CA ALA A 338 14.64 6.47 0.47
C ALA A 338 14.39 5.10 -0.14
N THR A 339 14.93 4.05 0.48
CA THR A 339 14.62 2.66 0.15
C THR A 339 13.94 2.03 1.35
N VAL A 340 12.66 1.74 1.21
CA VAL A 340 11.78 1.27 2.28
C VAL A 340 11.56 -0.23 2.12
N PRO A 341 11.79 -1.06 3.15
CA PRO A 341 11.45 -2.48 3.10
C PRO A 341 9.95 -2.67 2.87
N ARG A 342 9.58 -3.51 1.91
CA ARG A 342 8.20 -3.81 1.56
C ARG A 342 7.69 -4.94 2.45
N GLN A 343 6.63 -4.70 3.23
CA GLN A 343 5.99 -5.74 4.05
C GLN A 343 4.91 -6.47 3.25
N TYR A 344 4.13 -5.75 2.44
CA TYR A 344 3.17 -6.36 1.52
C TYR A 344 3.77 -6.64 0.15
N LEU A 345 3.99 -7.91 -0.19
CA LEU A 345 4.67 -8.32 -1.44
C LEU A 345 3.72 -8.61 -2.63
N GLY A 346 2.39 -8.51 -2.43
CA GLY A 346 1.38 -8.89 -3.42
C GLY A 346 1.13 -7.87 -4.54
N ALA A 347 0.11 -8.07 -5.37
CA ALA A 347 -0.21 -7.18 -6.47
C ALA A 347 -1.20 -6.07 -6.07
N PHE A 348 -1.48 -5.15 -6.99
CA PHE A 348 -2.43 -4.06 -6.81
C PHE A 348 -3.40 -4.03 -7.99
N ASN A 349 -4.70 -4.03 -7.72
CA ASN A 349 -5.76 -3.83 -8.72
C ASN A 349 -6.47 -2.49 -8.57
N ARG A 350 -6.05 -1.65 -7.61
CA ARG A 350 -6.60 -0.31 -7.42
C ARG A 350 -5.52 0.71 -7.10
N ILE A 351 -5.77 1.94 -7.52
CA ILE A 351 -5.06 3.13 -7.05
C ILE A 351 -6.09 4.06 -6.40
N SER A 352 -5.75 4.69 -5.29
CA SER A 352 -6.61 5.62 -4.58
C SER A 352 -5.87 6.89 -4.24
N ILE A 353 -6.61 7.99 -4.15
CA ILE A 353 -6.07 9.33 -3.96
C ILE A 353 -6.95 10.05 -2.95
N GLY A 354 -6.35 10.57 -1.89
CA GLY A 354 -7.07 11.18 -0.77
C GLY A 354 -6.67 10.58 0.57
N ALA A 355 -7.31 11.03 1.65
CA ALA A 355 -7.26 10.32 2.92
C ALA A 355 -8.30 9.20 2.91
N ALA A 356 -7.87 7.93 3.00
CA ALA A 356 -8.83 6.85 3.20
C ALA A 356 -9.57 7.04 4.52
N PRO A 357 -10.79 6.50 4.63
CA PRO A 357 -11.51 6.47 5.89
C PRO A 357 -10.67 5.84 7.00
N GLY A 358 -10.75 6.42 8.19
CA GLY A 358 -10.20 5.85 9.42
C GLY A 358 -11.24 5.95 10.52
N CYS A 359 -11.06 5.19 11.60
CA CYS A 359 -11.95 5.30 12.76
C CYS A 359 -11.20 5.83 13.99
N LYS A 360 -11.93 6.54 14.86
CA LYS A 360 -11.44 6.89 16.19
C LYS A 360 -11.45 5.63 17.06
N LEU A 361 -10.33 5.32 17.67
CA LEU A 361 -10.16 4.16 18.54
C LEU A 361 -10.54 4.46 19.99
N ASP A 362 -11.14 3.48 20.66
CA ASP A 362 -11.25 3.44 22.13
C ASP A 362 -9.96 2.90 22.77
N GLN A 363 -9.97 2.73 24.10
CA GLN A 363 -8.82 2.22 24.86
C GLN A 363 -8.50 0.75 24.57
N ASP A 364 -9.47 0.00 24.06
CA ASP A 364 -9.35 -1.43 23.74
C ASP A 364 -8.97 -1.65 22.26
N GLY A 365 -8.94 -0.59 21.45
CA GLY A 365 -8.65 -0.64 20.01
C GLY A 365 -9.87 -0.90 19.13
N ASN A 366 -11.09 -0.73 19.64
CA ASN A 366 -12.29 -0.80 18.83
C ASN A 366 -12.61 0.58 18.22
N CYS A 367 -13.18 0.58 17.02
CA CYS A 367 -13.71 1.77 16.39
C CYS A 367 -14.94 2.31 17.17
N LEU A 368 -14.90 3.59 17.55
CA LEU A 368 -16.01 4.31 18.21
C LEU A 368 -17.11 4.77 17.24
N GLY A 369 -17.13 4.26 16.01
CA GLY A 369 -18.08 4.60 14.95
C GLY A 369 -17.71 3.95 13.62
N GLU A 370 -18.53 4.19 12.60
CA GLU A 370 -18.20 3.80 11.24
C GLU A 370 -16.97 4.58 10.75
N PRO A 371 -16.02 3.95 10.03
CA PRO A 371 -14.93 4.67 9.40
C PRO A 371 -15.47 5.76 8.48
N ASP A 372 -15.01 7.00 8.67
CA ASP A 372 -15.31 8.12 7.78
C ASP A 372 -14.00 8.76 7.31
N VAL A 373 -14.07 9.46 6.19
CA VAL A 373 -12.97 10.34 5.78
C VAL A 373 -12.76 11.37 6.88
N TRP A 374 -11.50 11.70 7.12
CA TRP A 374 -11.12 12.62 8.19
C TRP A 374 -11.66 14.01 7.91
N ARG A 375 -12.82 14.35 8.48
CA ARG A 375 -13.42 15.68 8.42
C ARG A 375 -13.03 16.44 9.68
N TYR A 376 -11.76 16.82 9.79
CA TYR A 376 -11.41 17.73 10.87
C TYR A 376 -12.11 19.08 10.64
N ALA A 377 -12.69 19.62 11.73
CA ALA A 377 -13.70 20.67 11.76
C ALA A 377 -13.52 21.77 10.70
N GLN A 378 -14.28 21.65 9.61
CA GLN A 378 -14.44 22.68 8.57
C GLN A 378 -15.19 23.92 9.09
N ASP A 379 -15.70 23.88 10.32
CA ASP A 379 -16.67 24.86 10.83
C ASP A 379 -16.09 26.25 11.11
N ASN A 380 -14.76 26.41 11.15
CA ASN A 380 -14.12 27.73 11.21
C ASN A 380 -13.60 28.18 9.84
N SER A 381 -14.53 28.25 8.88
CA SER A 381 -14.34 28.75 7.50
C SER A 381 -13.74 30.16 7.37
N SER A 382 -13.48 30.87 8.48
CA SER A 382 -12.80 32.17 8.48
C SER A 382 -11.30 32.11 8.17
N LEU A 383 -10.68 30.93 8.18
CA LEU A 383 -9.22 30.77 8.03
C LEU A 383 -8.76 30.39 6.60
N GLY A 384 -9.69 30.34 5.65
CA GLY A 384 -9.37 30.05 4.25
C GLY A 384 -9.20 28.56 3.95
N TRP A 385 -9.56 28.17 2.74
CA TRP A 385 -9.55 26.79 2.29
C TRP A 385 -8.11 26.29 2.08
N HIS A 386 -7.60 25.43 2.96
CA HIS A 386 -6.30 24.77 2.77
C HIS A 386 -6.48 23.44 2.03
N HIS A 387 -6.70 23.50 0.72
CA HIS A 387 -6.80 22.29 -0.11
C HIS A 387 -5.42 21.82 -0.54
N ALA A 388 -4.88 20.75 0.03
CA ALA A 388 -3.82 20.04 -0.67
C ALA A 388 -4.41 19.24 -1.83
N TYR A 389 -3.70 19.17 -2.95
CA TYR A 389 -4.11 18.45 -4.15
C TYR A 389 -3.07 17.42 -4.53
N VAL A 390 -3.53 16.24 -4.95
CA VAL A 390 -2.73 15.33 -5.78
C VAL A 390 -3.14 15.56 -7.23
N ASP A 391 -2.14 15.67 -8.10
CA ASP A 391 -2.35 15.81 -9.53
C ASP A 391 -1.46 14.84 -10.33
N ARG A 392 -1.91 14.52 -11.54
CA ARG A 392 -1.24 13.68 -12.55
C ARG A 392 -0.69 12.36 -11.99
N PRO A 393 -1.49 11.56 -11.25
CA PRO A 393 -1.10 10.19 -10.94
C PRO A 393 -0.89 9.41 -12.24
N ALA A 394 0.31 8.86 -12.39
CA ALA A 394 0.70 8.04 -13.52
C ALA A 394 1.36 6.76 -13.03
N LEU A 395 0.85 5.61 -13.49
CA LEU A 395 1.41 4.31 -13.18
C LEU A 395 2.13 3.74 -14.41
N LEU A 396 3.36 3.28 -14.24
CA LEU A 396 4.28 2.88 -15.30
C LEU A 396 4.92 1.52 -14.96
N GLY A 397 5.18 0.69 -15.97
CA GLY A 397 5.94 -0.55 -15.80
C GLY A 397 5.15 -1.66 -15.08
N GLY A 398 5.85 -2.43 -14.23
CA GLY A 398 5.31 -3.60 -13.53
C GLY A 398 5.17 -4.85 -14.41
N VAL A 399 4.62 -5.90 -13.80
CA VAL A 399 4.20 -7.15 -14.45
C VAL A 399 2.73 -7.42 -14.16
N GLY A 400 2.06 -8.09 -15.08
CA GLY A 400 0.70 -8.58 -14.87
C GLY A 400 0.63 -9.59 -13.73
N ALA A 401 -0.39 -9.46 -12.90
CA ALA A 401 -0.74 -10.37 -11.83
C ALA A 401 -2.24 -10.66 -11.87
N SER A 402 -2.65 -11.77 -11.28
CA SER A 402 -4.05 -12.08 -11.04
C SER A 402 -4.38 -11.85 -9.57
N SER A 403 -5.53 -11.22 -9.28
CA SER A 403 -6.19 -11.15 -7.98
C SER A 403 -6.55 -12.52 -7.44
N LEU A 404 -6.58 -13.49 -8.35
CA LEU A 404 -6.91 -14.87 -8.06
C LEU A 404 -5.72 -15.63 -7.49
N GLY A 405 -6.05 -16.73 -6.86
CA GLY A 405 -5.16 -17.55 -6.07
C GLY A 405 -5.86 -18.86 -5.75
N ALA A 406 -5.09 -19.86 -5.34
CA ALA A 406 -5.63 -21.14 -4.94
C ALA A 406 -6.42 -21.00 -3.64
N CYS A 407 -7.65 -21.48 -3.67
CA CYS A 407 -8.50 -21.68 -2.53
C CYS A 407 -8.64 -23.17 -2.26
N CYS A 408 -8.16 -23.60 -1.11
CA CYS A 408 -8.19 -24.99 -0.72
C CYS A 408 -9.38 -25.25 0.20
N LYS A 409 -10.33 -26.07 -0.26
CA LYS A 409 -11.55 -26.37 0.48
C LYS A 409 -11.35 -27.56 1.41
N ALA A 410 -12.24 -27.67 2.40
CA ALA A 410 -12.20 -28.74 3.41
C ALA A 410 -12.42 -30.16 2.85
N ASP A 411 -12.93 -30.28 1.61
CA ASP A 411 -13.06 -31.56 0.90
C ASP A 411 -11.79 -31.95 0.12
N GLY A 412 -10.75 -31.10 0.16
CA GLY A 412 -9.50 -31.27 -0.58
C GLY A 412 -9.55 -30.76 -2.02
N SER A 413 -10.70 -30.24 -2.47
CA SER A 413 -10.80 -29.57 -3.76
C SER A 413 -10.06 -28.24 -3.75
N CYS A 414 -9.58 -27.83 -4.92
CA CYS A 414 -8.96 -26.54 -5.12
C CYS A 414 -9.65 -25.78 -6.25
N SER A 415 -9.96 -24.51 -6.01
CA SER A 415 -10.42 -23.55 -7.02
C SER A 415 -9.49 -22.34 -7.07
N VAL A 416 -9.35 -21.73 -8.25
CA VAL A 416 -8.69 -20.43 -8.39
C VAL A 416 -9.79 -19.37 -8.36
N GLU A 417 -9.90 -18.65 -7.24
CA GLU A 417 -10.93 -17.63 -6.98
C GLU A 417 -10.29 -16.41 -6.30
N THR A 418 -11.03 -15.45 -5.73
CA THR A 418 -10.44 -14.34 -4.94
C THR A 418 -10.29 -14.73 -3.46
N ALA A 419 -9.52 -13.98 -2.67
CA ALA A 419 -9.38 -14.22 -1.23
C ALA A 419 -10.73 -14.15 -0.49
N SER A 420 -11.57 -13.17 -0.85
CA SER A 420 -12.91 -13.00 -0.27
C SER A 420 -13.88 -14.12 -0.66
N ALA A 421 -13.86 -14.57 -1.91
CA ALA A 421 -14.65 -15.71 -2.36
C ALA A 421 -14.22 -16.99 -1.66
N CYS A 422 -12.90 -17.19 -1.51
CA CYS A 422 -12.36 -18.33 -0.78
C CYS A 422 -12.82 -18.36 0.69
N ALA A 423 -12.73 -17.23 1.39
CA ALA A 423 -13.21 -17.10 2.76
C ALA A 423 -14.72 -17.35 2.88
N ALA A 424 -15.53 -16.81 1.94
CA ALA A 424 -16.97 -17.04 1.88
C ALA A 424 -17.31 -18.52 1.64
N GLY A 425 -16.46 -19.25 0.91
CA GLY A 425 -16.53 -20.70 0.70
C GLY A 425 -15.95 -21.53 1.84
N ALA A 426 -15.58 -20.94 2.98
CA ALA A 426 -14.89 -21.58 4.09
C ALA A 426 -13.60 -22.34 3.67
N GLY A 427 -12.93 -21.84 2.62
CA GLY A 427 -11.65 -22.36 2.15
C GLY A 427 -10.46 -21.65 2.77
N VAL A 428 -9.28 -22.25 2.61
CA VAL A 428 -7.99 -21.68 3.01
C VAL A 428 -7.35 -21.06 1.78
N TRP A 429 -7.28 -19.73 1.77
CA TRP A 429 -6.63 -18.97 0.71
C TRP A 429 -5.12 -19.12 0.77
N ARG A 430 -4.49 -19.39 -0.39
CA ARG A 430 -3.05 -19.69 -0.47
C ARG A 430 -2.20 -18.51 -0.91
N GLY A 431 -2.82 -17.37 -1.17
CA GLY A 431 -2.15 -16.16 -1.63
C GLY A 431 -2.39 -15.89 -3.11
N ILE A 432 -2.17 -14.64 -3.49
CA ILE A 432 -2.32 -14.16 -4.86
C ILE A 432 -1.35 -14.86 -5.82
N ASN A 433 -1.75 -15.06 -7.08
CA ASN A 433 -1.01 -15.81 -8.10
C ASN A 433 -0.65 -17.26 -7.74
N THR A 434 -1.20 -17.83 -6.66
CA THR A 434 -1.08 -19.27 -6.42
C THR A 434 -2.06 -20.02 -7.31
N THR A 435 -1.64 -21.16 -7.84
CA THR A 435 -2.49 -21.98 -8.70
C THR A 435 -2.88 -23.26 -7.97
N CYS A 436 -3.96 -23.88 -8.41
CA CYS A 436 -4.38 -25.19 -7.92
C CYS A 436 -3.50 -26.33 -8.46
N ASP A 437 -2.20 -26.23 -8.22
CA ASP A 437 -1.34 -27.40 -8.35
C ASP A 437 -1.64 -28.38 -7.21
N GLY A 438 -1.36 -29.67 -7.44
CA GLY A 438 -1.72 -30.74 -6.51
C GLY A 438 -1.01 -30.66 -5.15
N SER A 439 -0.02 -29.78 -4.98
CA SER A 439 0.74 -29.63 -3.74
C SER A 439 0.20 -28.51 -2.84
N VAL A 440 -0.37 -27.47 -3.43
CA VAL A 440 -0.79 -26.23 -2.75
C VAL A 440 -1.90 -26.47 -1.70
N CYS A 441 -2.74 -27.48 -1.88
CA CYS A 441 -3.81 -27.85 -0.95
C CYS A 441 -3.53 -29.07 -0.09
N THR A 442 -2.27 -29.51 -0.04
CA THR A 442 -1.86 -30.59 0.86
C THR A 442 -1.59 -30.09 2.27
N GLY A 443 -1.60 -31.01 3.22
CA GLY A 443 -1.25 -30.77 4.62
C GLY A 443 -0.57 -32.01 5.20
N ALA A 444 0.07 -31.83 6.35
CA ALA A 444 0.64 -32.92 7.12
C ALA A 444 -0.48 -33.82 7.62
N CYS A 445 -0.38 -35.11 7.32
CA CYS A 445 -1.24 -36.16 7.84
C CYS A 445 -0.44 -37.04 8.78
N CYS A 446 -0.79 -36.98 10.05
CA CYS A 446 -0.13 -37.72 11.12
C CYS A 446 -0.80 -39.07 11.32
N GLN A 447 -0.08 -40.13 11.01
CA GLN A 447 -0.49 -41.50 11.27
C GLN A 447 0.06 -41.95 12.63
N ALA A 448 -0.13 -43.23 12.95
CA ALA A 448 0.49 -43.85 14.11
C ALA A 448 2.03 -43.68 14.09
N ALA A 449 2.66 -43.81 15.26
CA ALA A 449 4.10 -43.68 15.45
C ALA A 449 4.76 -42.36 15.02
N GLY A 450 3.98 -41.28 14.82
CA GLY A 450 4.53 -40.01 14.33
C GLY A 450 4.83 -39.98 12.83
N VAL A 451 4.47 -41.03 12.07
CA VAL A 451 4.62 -41.06 10.61
C VAL A 451 3.81 -39.93 9.99
N CYS A 452 4.51 -39.03 9.29
CA CYS A 452 3.87 -37.92 8.60
C CYS A 452 3.89 -38.12 7.09
N THR A 453 2.72 -37.99 6.45
CA THR A 453 2.60 -37.96 4.98
C THR A 453 1.98 -36.64 4.53
N GLN A 454 2.51 -36.07 3.44
CA GLN A 454 1.95 -34.86 2.84
C GLN A 454 0.82 -35.27 1.89
N THR A 455 -0.44 -34.95 2.22
CA THR A 455 -1.60 -35.45 1.47
C THR A 455 -2.76 -34.46 1.48
N LEU A 456 -3.81 -34.74 0.70
CA LEU A 456 -5.08 -34.03 0.78
C LEU A 456 -5.85 -34.48 2.03
N VAL A 457 -6.70 -33.59 2.55
CA VAL A 457 -7.53 -33.86 3.74
C VAL A 457 -8.35 -35.15 3.61
N ASN A 458 -8.93 -35.43 2.44
CA ASN A 458 -9.73 -36.63 2.18
C ASN A 458 -8.89 -37.91 1.94
N ALA A 459 -7.59 -37.76 1.73
CA ALA A 459 -6.64 -38.84 1.53
C ALA A 459 -5.73 -39.05 2.76
N CYS A 460 -6.07 -38.42 3.90
CA CYS A 460 -5.37 -38.60 5.15
C CYS A 460 -5.96 -39.79 5.93
N PRO A 461 -5.24 -40.91 6.09
CA PRO A 461 -5.71 -42.03 6.90
C PRO A 461 -5.56 -41.81 8.41
N GLY A 462 -5.02 -40.66 8.84
CA GLY A 462 -4.78 -40.31 10.24
C GLY A 462 -5.28 -38.91 10.60
N ASN A 463 -4.59 -38.25 11.53
CA ASN A 463 -4.92 -36.91 11.98
C ASN A 463 -4.35 -35.84 11.03
N TYR A 464 -5.23 -35.23 10.24
CA TYR A 464 -4.86 -34.14 9.35
C TYR A 464 -4.59 -32.86 10.15
N ARG A 465 -3.41 -32.28 9.99
CA ARG A 465 -2.95 -31.10 10.77
C ARG A 465 -3.38 -29.77 10.16
N GLY A 466 -4.10 -29.82 9.04
CA GLY A 466 -4.61 -28.65 8.33
C GLY A 466 -3.82 -28.34 7.06
N ILE A 467 -4.49 -27.66 6.13
CA ILE A 467 -3.94 -27.35 4.82
C ILE A 467 -2.74 -26.39 4.97
N GLY A 468 -1.62 -26.70 4.30
CA GLY A 468 -0.38 -25.93 4.36
C GLY A 468 0.58 -26.28 5.49
N THR A 469 0.18 -27.16 6.41
CA THR A 469 1.15 -27.75 7.34
C THR A 469 2.10 -28.67 6.58
N ASN A 470 3.37 -28.71 6.99
CA ASN A 470 4.41 -29.48 6.32
C ASN A 470 4.92 -30.58 7.26
N CYS A 471 5.05 -31.80 6.74
CA CYS A 471 5.65 -32.91 7.49
C CYS A 471 7.08 -32.66 7.95
N ALA A 472 7.82 -31.75 7.31
CA ALA A 472 9.14 -31.34 7.75
C ALA A 472 9.13 -30.42 8.98
N THR A 473 7.96 -29.94 9.43
CA THR A 473 7.85 -29.14 10.66
C THR A 473 8.09 -30.04 11.87
N PRO A 474 9.14 -29.78 12.69
CA PRO A 474 9.44 -30.61 13.86
C PRO A 474 8.24 -30.68 14.82
N GLY A 475 7.92 -31.88 15.32
CA GLY A 475 6.82 -32.10 16.25
C GLY A 475 5.41 -31.93 15.67
N ILE A 476 5.27 -31.81 14.35
CA ILE A 476 3.96 -31.66 13.70
C ILE A 476 3.05 -32.87 13.96
N CYS A 477 3.65 -34.05 14.04
CA CYS A 477 3.02 -35.29 14.50
C CYS A 477 3.58 -35.62 15.88
N PRO A 478 2.78 -35.45 16.95
CA PRO A 478 3.24 -35.78 18.29
C PRO A 478 3.51 -37.28 18.40
N CYS A 479 4.52 -37.63 19.19
CA CYS A 479 4.83 -39.01 19.49
C CYS A 479 3.71 -39.67 20.30
N PRO A 480 3.54 -41.00 20.18
CA PRO A 480 2.67 -41.75 21.07
C PRO A 480 3.06 -41.53 22.54
N THR A 481 2.13 -41.78 23.46
CA THR A 481 2.38 -41.74 24.90
C THR A 481 1.95 -43.08 25.49
N PRO A 482 2.89 -43.94 25.91
CA PRO A 482 4.35 -43.72 25.91
C PRO A 482 4.91 -43.67 24.49
N PHE A 483 6.09 -43.10 24.29
CA PHE A 483 6.73 -43.06 22.96
C PHE A 483 6.93 -44.45 22.33
N ALA A 484 6.93 -45.49 23.18
CA ALA A 484 7.12 -46.89 22.82
C ALA A 484 5.84 -47.59 22.31
N ASP A 485 4.64 -47.01 22.51
CA ASP A 485 3.36 -47.53 21.99
C ASP A 485 3.22 -47.13 20.51
N TYR A 486 3.89 -47.88 19.64
CA TYR A 486 4.04 -47.61 18.21
C TYR A 486 2.71 -47.71 17.47
N ASP A 487 1.91 -48.73 17.76
CA ASP A 487 0.65 -48.99 17.07
C ASP A 487 -0.59 -48.36 17.74
N MET A 488 -0.39 -47.71 18.89
CA MET A 488 -1.37 -46.92 19.63
C MET A 488 -2.55 -47.74 20.17
N ASP A 489 -2.32 -49.01 20.53
CA ASP A 489 -3.37 -49.86 21.11
C ASP A 489 -3.49 -49.71 22.64
N GLY A 490 -2.56 -48.96 23.26
CA GLY A 490 -2.59 -48.59 24.66
C GLY A 490 -1.77 -49.50 25.57
N ASP A 491 -1.02 -50.45 25.03
CA ASP A 491 0.04 -51.17 25.74
C ASP A 491 1.41 -51.01 25.05
N VAL A 492 2.44 -51.66 25.58
CA VAL A 492 3.77 -51.70 24.95
C VAL A 492 4.21 -53.15 24.90
N ASP A 493 4.12 -53.76 23.73
CA ASP A 493 4.33 -55.19 23.53
C ASP A 493 5.29 -55.55 22.36
N MET A 494 5.16 -56.77 21.84
CA MET A 494 6.02 -57.26 20.76
C MET A 494 5.62 -56.72 19.37
N ASP A 495 4.38 -56.29 19.18
CA ASP A 495 3.92 -55.63 17.97
C ASP A 495 4.55 -54.22 17.88
N ASP A 496 4.66 -53.51 19.00
CA ASP A 496 5.41 -52.25 19.09
C ASP A 496 6.89 -52.41 18.85
N PHE A 497 7.48 -53.43 19.48
CA PHE A 497 8.90 -53.72 19.29
C PHE A 497 9.20 -54.06 17.82
N ALA A 498 8.29 -54.72 17.11
CA ALA A 498 8.43 -54.97 15.68
C ALA A 498 8.36 -53.67 14.85
N GLY A 499 7.65 -52.64 15.32
CA GLY A 499 7.70 -51.27 14.80
C GLY A 499 9.06 -50.62 15.05
N PHE A 500 9.49 -50.59 16.30
CA PHE A 500 10.78 -50.07 16.75
C PHE A 500 11.96 -50.70 15.99
N GLN A 501 11.94 -52.02 15.78
CA GLN A 501 13.00 -52.74 15.05
C GLN A 501 13.21 -52.27 13.62
N ARG A 502 12.16 -51.78 12.94
CA ARG A 502 12.26 -51.24 11.57
C ARG A 502 12.97 -49.88 11.55
N CYS A 503 13.04 -49.21 12.69
CA CYS A 503 13.59 -47.88 12.85
C CYS A 503 15.06 -47.88 13.31
N LEU A 504 15.60 -49.04 13.72
CA LEU A 504 16.97 -49.18 14.20
C LEU A 504 18.01 -48.71 13.15
N THR A 505 18.93 -47.84 13.57
CA THR A 505 20.04 -47.34 12.75
C THR A 505 21.41 -47.76 13.28
N ILE A 506 21.48 -48.88 14.01
CA ILE A 506 22.68 -49.40 14.69
C ILE A 506 23.91 -49.63 13.78
N THR A 507 23.71 -49.73 12.46
CA THR A 507 24.79 -49.86 11.46
C THR A 507 25.24 -48.52 10.87
N GLY A 508 24.71 -47.40 11.39
CA GLY A 508 24.81 -46.07 10.80
C GLY A 508 23.70 -45.81 9.77
N GLY A 509 23.20 -44.57 9.74
CA GLY A 509 22.12 -44.13 8.88
C GLY A 509 21.39 -42.93 9.49
N ALA A 510 20.75 -42.11 8.67
CA ALA A 510 19.82 -41.10 9.17
C ALA A 510 18.53 -41.80 9.66
N ILE A 511 17.90 -41.25 10.69
CA ILE A 511 16.58 -41.69 11.16
C ILE A 511 15.60 -41.67 9.97
N LEU A 512 14.88 -42.77 9.79
CA LEU A 512 13.84 -42.87 8.78
C LEU A 512 12.65 -41.99 9.16
N GLN A 513 11.98 -41.43 8.15
CA GLN A 513 10.77 -40.66 8.39
C GLN A 513 9.71 -41.52 9.11
N GLY A 514 9.18 -41.01 10.22
CA GLY A 514 8.24 -41.72 11.10
C GLY A 514 8.88 -42.58 12.19
N CYS A 515 10.19 -42.47 12.38
CA CYS A 515 10.93 -43.12 13.45
C CYS A 515 11.49 -42.12 14.49
N GLU A 516 11.28 -40.82 14.28
CA GLU A 516 11.85 -39.74 15.09
C GLU A 516 11.47 -39.85 16.56
N CYS A 517 10.30 -40.44 16.84
CA CYS A 517 9.83 -40.68 18.19
C CYS A 517 10.61 -41.75 18.96
N PHE A 518 11.43 -42.55 18.29
CA PHE A 518 12.26 -43.54 18.94
C PHE A 518 13.67 -43.04 19.26
N ASP A 519 14.10 -41.90 18.72
CA ASP A 519 15.36 -41.25 19.11
C ASP A 519 15.14 -40.44 20.39
N GLN A 520 15.20 -41.14 21.51
CA GLN A 520 14.83 -40.60 22.81
C GLN A 520 15.99 -39.85 23.48
N ASP A 521 17.22 -40.02 23.02
CA ASP A 521 18.37 -39.24 23.47
C ASP A 521 18.76 -38.10 22.52
N THR A 522 18.03 -37.93 21.42
CA THR A 522 18.24 -36.91 20.37
C THR A 522 19.63 -36.99 19.74
N SER A 523 20.21 -38.19 19.68
CA SER A 523 21.52 -38.44 19.08
C SER A 523 21.51 -38.34 17.55
N GLY A 524 20.33 -38.35 16.93
CA GLY A 524 20.16 -38.45 15.48
C GLY A 524 20.29 -39.88 14.96
N THR A 525 20.31 -40.87 15.86
CA THR A 525 20.34 -42.31 15.58
C THR A 525 19.38 -43.04 16.52
N ILE A 526 18.90 -44.22 16.10
CA ILE A 526 18.09 -45.11 16.95
C ILE A 526 18.91 -46.35 17.21
N ASP A 527 19.52 -46.41 18.39
CA ASP A 527 20.52 -47.41 18.75
C ASP A 527 20.24 -48.15 20.07
N ASN A 528 21.26 -48.75 20.67
CA ASN A 528 21.09 -49.49 21.93
C ASN A 528 20.61 -48.61 23.08
N THR A 529 20.93 -47.32 23.07
CA THR A 529 20.47 -46.36 24.07
C THR A 529 18.95 -46.21 24.02
N ASP A 530 18.38 -46.17 22.83
CA ASP A 530 16.93 -46.10 22.62
C ASP A 530 16.24 -47.43 22.89
N ILE A 531 16.89 -48.56 22.59
CA ILE A 531 16.41 -49.90 22.95
C ILE A 531 16.25 -50.01 24.47
N GLU A 532 17.23 -49.54 25.23
CA GLU A 532 17.19 -49.55 26.69
C GLU A 532 15.99 -48.74 27.20
N LYS A 533 15.72 -47.57 26.61
CA LYS A 533 14.55 -46.76 26.96
C LYS A 533 13.23 -47.41 26.55
N PHE A 534 13.15 -48.02 25.36
CA PHE A 534 11.97 -48.75 24.91
C PHE A 534 11.63 -49.89 25.88
N ALA A 535 12.64 -50.65 26.32
CA ALA A 535 12.46 -51.77 27.25
C ALA A 535 11.90 -51.34 28.62
N LEU A 536 12.16 -50.11 29.05
CA LEU A 536 11.60 -49.55 30.30
C LEU A 536 10.09 -49.27 30.19
N CYS A 537 9.55 -49.15 28.98
CA CYS A 537 8.12 -48.93 28.73
C CYS A 537 7.30 -50.22 28.58
N ALA A 538 7.96 -51.37 28.38
CA ALA A 538 7.28 -52.62 28.05
C ALA A 538 6.34 -53.10 29.15
N THR A 539 5.07 -53.28 28.80
CA THR A 539 4.03 -53.82 29.69
C THR A 539 3.56 -55.22 29.27
N GLY A 540 3.63 -55.53 27.98
CA GLY A 540 3.19 -56.77 27.36
C GLY A 540 1.74 -56.70 26.86
N LYS A 541 1.40 -57.65 25.99
CA LYS A 541 0.11 -57.71 25.30
C LYS A 541 -1.08 -57.66 26.25
N ASP A 542 -2.05 -56.83 25.92
CA ASP A 542 -3.28 -56.54 26.66
C ASP A 542 -3.04 -55.97 28.08
N VAL A 543 -1.83 -55.49 28.39
CA VAL A 543 -1.48 -54.85 29.67
C VAL A 543 -1.36 -53.36 29.47
N ALA A 544 -2.47 -52.65 29.68
CA ALA A 544 -2.54 -51.20 29.52
C ALA A 544 -1.36 -50.50 30.19
N TRP A 545 -0.68 -49.64 29.43
CA TRP A 545 0.43 -48.86 29.94
C TRP A 545 -0.03 -47.87 31.02
N SER A 546 0.84 -47.66 32.01
CA SER A 546 0.68 -46.62 33.02
C SER A 546 2.00 -45.89 33.20
N PRO A 547 2.00 -44.54 33.33
CA PRO A 547 3.22 -43.76 33.50
C PRO A 547 4.08 -44.25 34.67
N THR A 548 5.38 -44.36 34.44
CA THR A 548 6.39 -44.66 35.46
C THR A 548 7.50 -43.61 35.45
N VAL A 549 8.41 -43.65 36.43
CA VAL A 549 9.56 -42.73 36.45
C VAL A 549 10.48 -42.97 35.24
N ASP A 550 10.56 -44.22 34.80
CA ASP A 550 11.50 -44.66 33.75
C ASP A 550 10.85 -44.67 32.35
N CYS A 551 9.52 -44.58 32.28
CA CYS A 551 8.73 -44.39 31.07
C CYS A 551 7.53 -43.47 31.40
N PRO A 552 7.73 -42.14 31.34
CA PRO A 552 6.77 -41.14 31.81
C PRO A 552 5.59 -40.86 30.89
#